data_AF-A0A315W7M5-F1
#
_entry.id   AF-A0A315W7M5-F1
#
_cell.length_a   1.000
_cell.length_b   1.000
_cell.length_c   1.000
_cell.angle_alpha   90.00
_cell.angle_beta   90.00
_cell.angle_gamma   90.00
#
_symmetry.space_group_name_H-M   'P 1'
#
loop_
_entity.id
_entity.type
_entity.pdbx_description
1 polymer ?
#
loop_
_entity_poly.entity_id
_entity_poly.type
_entity_poly.pdbx_seq_one_letter_code
_entity_poly.pdbx_strand_id
1 'polypeptide(L)'
;MAEPNKRQRLSHITSGSQTGSTSLLRGPEGAGEAGSFVEGSILRITMKNFLTYDYSVVHPGPNLNMIVGANGTGKSSIVCAICLVLAGRTVTLGRGDKVGLYVKRGCQKGFVEIELFKNGGNLVISREIHVENNQSLWILNGGISNQKKVEEEVKALQIQVSNLCQFLPQEKVGEFAKMSKVELLEATEKSVGPPEMYEYHCELKNFRNKERELENVVKEKASFLEKAKQRNERNKIDVNRYYEKKRHLDVIELLEKKKPWVEYETARKELEGLKMEREEAKKQLSALRQAQAPMLKKIQQIDDQLKPNEAQMKAKTAAIKDASVKCKQKQDQLDRKHKEARRIRRQETSPIDDIKQNLRLKQTEEEDHQKRINNTRRTIEDLKSELAKISDQPDVTPQINAVNMELRRIQVERAKIEGERADLRREGDNINAESKMLVRRLKDMNNMMNAKEEKLRGRHRDTHAALQWLRKNRGLFEGNVHEPMMLVVNVKNPEFAKYVENHIPFHDLRAFVFQRKDDMEKFMTEVRVVLTV
;
A
#
# COMPACT_ATOMS: atom_id res chain seq x y z
N MET A 1 70.53 -51.06 -36.54
CA MET A 1 71.20 -52.27 -36.02
C MET A 1 71.58 -52.02 -34.58
N ALA A 2 70.92 -52.70 -33.63
CA ALA A 2 71.42 -53.06 -32.30
C ALA A 2 70.23 -53.66 -31.51
N GLU A 3 70.27 -54.98 -31.30
CA GLU A 3 69.33 -55.73 -30.47
C GLU A 3 69.56 -55.48 -28.96
N PRO A 4 68.53 -55.68 -28.09
CA PRO A 4 68.74 -55.71 -26.66
C PRO A 4 68.91 -57.15 -26.13
N ASN A 5 70.02 -57.35 -25.41
CA ASN A 5 70.40 -58.61 -24.76
C ASN A 5 69.58 -58.91 -23.50
N LYS A 6 69.12 -60.16 -23.38
CA LYS A 6 68.52 -60.78 -22.18
C LYS A 6 69.55 -60.96 -21.07
N ARG A 7 69.17 -60.74 -19.80
CA ARG A 7 69.93 -61.20 -18.62
C ARG A 7 69.16 -62.26 -17.83
N GLN A 8 69.86 -63.36 -17.59
CA GLN A 8 69.46 -64.54 -16.83
C GLN A 8 69.41 -64.31 -15.32
N ARG A 9 68.61 -65.14 -14.66
CA ARG A 9 68.35 -65.19 -13.21
C ARG A 9 69.30 -66.21 -12.57
N LEU A 10 70.03 -65.81 -11.53
CA LEU A 10 70.84 -66.69 -10.68
C LEU A 10 70.06 -67.02 -9.41
N SER A 11 69.94 -68.31 -9.13
CA SER A 11 69.38 -68.90 -7.90
C SER A 11 70.52 -69.25 -6.94
N HIS A 12 70.43 -68.82 -5.68
CA HIS A 12 71.22 -69.40 -4.60
C HIS A 12 70.29 -70.10 -3.60
N ILE A 13 70.56 -71.39 -3.44
CA ILE A 13 70.11 -72.26 -2.35
C ILE A 13 71.21 -72.18 -1.27
N THR A 14 70.81 -72.00 -0.01
CA THR A 14 71.63 -72.44 1.13
C THR A 14 70.73 -72.88 2.28
N SER A 15 71.22 -73.94 2.93
CA SER A 15 70.57 -74.91 3.80
C SER A 15 70.97 -74.74 5.27
N GLY A 16 70.10 -75.21 6.17
CA GLY A 16 70.39 -75.61 7.56
C GLY A 16 70.38 -74.48 8.60
N SER A 17 70.09 -74.66 9.88
CA SER A 17 69.41 -75.69 10.67
C SER A 17 69.41 -75.20 12.14
N GLN A 18 68.42 -75.65 12.93
CA GLN A 18 68.38 -75.76 14.40
C GLN A 18 67.93 -74.59 15.33
N THR A 19 66.85 -74.93 16.06
CA THR A 19 66.60 -74.81 17.52
C THR A 19 66.27 -73.47 18.20
N GLY A 20 65.18 -73.48 18.98
CA GLY A 20 65.10 -72.84 20.30
C GLY A 20 64.04 -71.75 20.49
N SER A 21 62.97 -72.08 21.21
CA SER A 21 62.07 -71.17 21.96
C SER A 21 62.86 -70.14 22.81
N THR A 22 62.45 -68.90 23.10
CA THR A 22 61.18 -68.46 23.73
C THR A 22 61.16 -66.90 23.80
N SER A 23 59.96 -66.32 23.72
CA SER A 23 59.49 -65.02 24.27
C SER A 23 60.13 -63.66 23.88
N LEU A 24 59.31 -62.88 23.17
CA LEU A 24 58.93 -61.46 23.39
C LEU A 24 60.05 -60.40 23.50
N LEU A 25 60.15 -59.52 22.49
CA LEU A 25 60.08 -58.04 22.61
C LEU A 25 60.22 -57.36 21.22
N ARG A 26 59.50 -56.24 21.06
CA ARG A 26 59.39 -55.39 19.86
C ARG A 26 60.74 -54.82 19.37
N GLY A 27 60.94 -54.82 18.05
CA GLY A 27 61.94 -54.01 17.33
C GLY A 27 61.89 -54.23 15.81
N PRO A 28 62.31 -53.26 14.97
CA PRO A 28 61.78 -53.02 13.63
C PRO A 28 62.56 -53.68 12.47
N GLU A 29 62.00 -53.51 11.26
CA GLU A 29 62.58 -53.67 9.91
C GLU A 29 62.41 -55.01 9.16
N GLY A 30 61.67 -54.93 8.05
CA GLY A 30 62.22 -55.28 6.74
C GLY A 30 62.61 -56.74 6.48
N ALA A 31 61.61 -57.61 6.32
CA ALA A 31 61.73 -58.82 5.50
C ALA A 31 60.45 -58.93 4.65
N GLY A 32 60.58 -59.15 3.34
CA GLY A 32 59.45 -59.18 2.41
C GLY A 32 58.42 -60.25 2.77
N GLU A 33 57.36 -59.84 3.46
CA GLU A 33 56.20 -60.68 3.77
C GLU A 33 55.33 -60.84 2.52
N ALA A 34 54.97 -62.09 2.22
CA ALA A 34 53.85 -62.39 1.34
C ALA A 34 52.62 -61.62 1.86
N GLY A 35 52.07 -60.73 1.03
CA GLY A 35 51.16 -59.65 1.45
C GLY A 35 50.11 -60.08 2.47
N SER A 36 50.13 -59.45 3.65
CA SER A 36 49.11 -59.65 4.68
C SER A 36 47.74 -59.21 4.14
N PHE A 37 46.72 -60.06 4.26
CA PHE A 37 45.35 -59.65 3.99
C PHE A 37 44.95 -58.48 4.90
N VAL A 38 44.29 -57.48 4.33
CA VAL A 38 43.71 -56.36 5.09
C VAL A 38 42.28 -56.68 5.50
N GLU A 39 41.80 -56.07 6.58
CA GLU A 39 40.42 -56.24 7.04
C GLU A 39 39.42 -55.93 5.91
N GLY A 40 38.46 -56.82 5.70
CA GLY A 40 37.52 -56.78 4.58
C GLY A 40 37.97 -57.51 3.30
N SER A 41 39.19 -58.06 3.26
CA SER A 41 39.67 -58.82 2.09
C SER A 41 38.88 -60.13 1.90
N ILE A 42 38.59 -60.48 0.64
CA ILE A 42 37.93 -61.75 0.30
C ILE A 42 38.97 -62.88 0.28
N LEU A 43 38.80 -63.87 1.17
CA LEU A 43 39.66 -65.04 1.27
C LEU A 43 39.19 -66.20 0.40
N ARG A 44 37.86 -66.38 0.32
CA ARG A 44 37.24 -67.48 -0.41
C ARG A 44 35.87 -67.08 -0.93
N ILE A 45 35.55 -67.51 -2.16
CA ILE A 45 34.22 -67.42 -2.76
C ILE A 45 33.82 -68.83 -3.16
N THR A 46 32.69 -69.31 -2.66
CA THR A 46 32.12 -70.61 -3.02
C THR A 46 30.78 -70.38 -3.72
N MET A 47 30.60 -70.99 -4.88
CA MET A 47 29.36 -70.91 -5.67
C MET A 47 28.89 -72.32 -5.99
N LYS A 48 27.59 -72.57 -5.82
CA LYS A 48 26.93 -73.84 -6.16
C LYS A 48 25.61 -73.56 -6.86
N ASN A 49 25.39 -74.18 -8.01
CA ASN A 49 24.21 -73.97 -8.87
C ASN A 49 23.92 -72.47 -9.11
N PHE A 50 24.95 -71.69 -9.39
CA PHE A 50 24.87 -70.23 -9.52
C PHE A 50 25.24 -69.79 -10.93
N LEU A 51 24.28 -69.23 -11.66
CA LEU A 51 24.40 -68.86 -13.07
C LEU A 51 25.04 -69.97 -13.94
N THR A 52 26.32 -69.80 -14.28
CA THR A 52 27.09 -70.71 -15.14
C THR A 52 27.79 -71.83 -14.37
N TYR A 53 27.88 -71.74 -13.04
CA TYR A 53 28.66 -72.65 -12.20
C TYR A 53 27.78 -73.72 -11.54
N ASP A 54 28.16 -75.00 -11.70
CA ASP A 54 27.61 -76.11 -10.90
C ASP A 54 28.20 -76.10 -9.49
N TYR A 55 29.53 -76.06 -9.41
CA TYR A 55 30.28 -75.89 -8.18
C TYR A 55 31.62 -75.26 -8.51
N SER A 56 31.99 -74.20 -7.79
CA SER A 56 33.28 -73.54 -7.96
C SER A 56 33.70 -72.88 -6.66
N VAL A 57 35.00 -73.01 -6.34
CA VAL A 57 35.65 -72.33 -5.21
C VAL A 57 36.79 -71.50 -5.76
N VAL A 58 36.84 -70.23 -5.37
CA VAL A 58 37.85 -69.25 -5.78
C VAL A 58 38.55 -68.73 -4.54
N HIS A 59 39.88 -68.66 -4.59
CA HIS A 59 40.74 -68.15 -3.53
C HIS A 59 41.53 -66.94 -4.04
N PRO A 60 41.02 -65.72 -3.85
CA PRO A 60 41.74 -64.51 -4.21
C PRO A 60 43.02 -64.35 -3.36
N GLY A 61 44.06 -63.79 -3.98
CA GLY A 61 45.23 -63.28 -3.27
C GLY A 61 44.94 -61.94 -2.56
N PRO A 62 45.89 -61.44 -1.76
CA PRO A 62 45.70 -60.27 -0.89
C PRO A 62 45.66 -58.92 -1.64
N ASN A 63 46.17 -58.86 -2.87
CA ASN A 63 46.36 -57.62 -3.63
C ASN A 63 45.53 -57.64 -4.94
N LEU A 64 46.19 -57.55 -6.09
CA LEU A 64 45.54 -57.55 -7.39
C LEU A 64 45.11 -58.96 -7.80
N ASN A 65 43.82 -59.13 -8.05
CA ASN A 65 43.23 -60.36 -8.55
C ASN A 65 42.65 -60.13 -9.96
N MET A 66 43.02 -60.98 -10.91
CA MET A 66 42.52 -60.91 -12.29
C MET A 66 41.74 -62.17 -12.67
N ILE A 67 40.47 -62.00 -13.04
CA ILE A 67 39.60 -63.08 -13.53
C ILE A 67 39.61 -63.05 -15.06
N VAL A 68 40.29 -64.01 -15.69
CA VAL A 68 40.45 -64.09 -17.15
C VAL A 68 39.71 -65.31 -17.71
N GLY A 69 39.16 -65.18 -18.90
CA GLY A 69 38.45 -66.26 -19.58
C GLY A 69 37.72 -65.79 -20.84
N ALA A 70 37.36 -66.71 -21.72
CA ALA A 70 36.59 -66.41 -22.93
C ALA A 70 35.20 -65.83 -22.60
N ASN A 71 34.52 -65.27 -23.59
CA ASN A 71 33.15 -64.78 -23.39
C ASN A 71 32.21 -65.94 -23.05
N GLY A 72 31.28 -65.70 -22.12
CA GLY A 72 30.34 -66.73 -21.65
C GLY A 72 30.88 -67.69 -20.58
N THR A 73 32.16 -67.61 -20.18
CA THR A 73 32.75 -68.53 -19.16
C THR A 73 32.38 -68.21 -17.70
N GLY A 74 31.46 -67.26 -17.47
CA GLY A 74 30.99 -66.95 -16.12
C GLY A 74 31.78 -65.89 -15.34
N LYS A 75 32.69 -65.14 -15.97
CA LYS A 75 33.47 -64.06 -15.30
C LYS A 75 32.59 -63.07 -14.54
N SER A 76 31.54 -62.57 -15.21
CA SER A 76 30.55 -61.66 -14.61
C SER A 76 29.75 -62.33 -13.48
N SER A 77 29.60 -63.66 -13.53
CA SER A 77 28.88 -64.41 -12.49
C SER A 77 29.61 -64.33 -11.15
N ILE A 78 30.94 -64.33 -11.12
CA ILE A 78 31.72 -64.15 -9.89
C ILE A 78 31.46 -62.76 -9.29
N VAL A 79 31.43 -61.72 -10.12
CA VAL A 79 31.13 -60.35 -9.70
C VAL A 79 29.69 -60.23 -9.15
N CYS A 80 28.72 -60.89 -9.80
CA CYS A 80 27.34 -60.98 -9.30
C CYS A 80 27.25 -61.72 -7.96
N ALA A 81 28.02 -62.80 -7.78
CA ALA A 81 28.09 -63.56 -6.54
C ALA A 81 28.58 -62.70 -5.37
N ILE A 82 29.64 -61.92 -5.58
CA ILE A 82 30.17 -60.94 -4.62
C ILE A 82 29.09 -59.94 -4.20
N CYS A 83 28.45 -59.30 -5.18
CA CYS A 83 27.41 -58.32 -4.89
C CYS A 83 26.24 -58.92 -4.09
N LEU A 84 25.76 -60.13 -4.46
CA LEU A 84 24.57 -60.71 -3.84
C LEU A 84 24.81 -61.23 -2.44
N VAL A 85 25.98 -61.78 -2.14
CA VAL A 85 26.33 -62.25 -0.79
C VAL A 85 26.61 -61.10 0.14
N LEU A 86 27.21 -60.01 -0.34
CA LEU A 86 27.49 -58.82 0.47
C LEU A 86 26.30 -57.86 0.57
N ALA A 87 25.07 -58.40 0.54
CA ALA A 87 23.81 -57.66 0.65
C ALA A 87 23.56 -56.55 -0.39
N GLY A 88 24.19 -56.64 -1.57
CA GLY A 88 23.92 -55.75 -2.68
C GLY A 88 22.55 -55.98 -3.31
N ARG A 89 21.91 -54.88 -3.74
CA ARG A 89 20.60 -54.91 -4.40
C ARG A 89 20.74 -55.45 -5.83
N THR A 90 19.78 -56.29 -6.25
CA THR A 90 19.72 -56.86 -7.61
C THR A 90 19.68 -55.80 -8.71
N VAL A 91 19.07 -54.64 -8.44
CA VAL A 91 19.04 -53.47 -9.32
C VAL A 91 20.45 -52.95 -9.65
N THR A 92 21.39 -53.08 -8.71
CA THR A 92 22.80 -52.67 -8.90
C THR A 92 23.48 -53.50 -9.98
N LEU A 93 23.04 -54.75 -10.20
CA LEU A 93 23.65 -55.65 -11.19
C LEU A 93 23.10 -55.49 -12.61
N GLY A 94 22.00 -54.73 -12.80
CA GLY A 94 21.45 -54.40 -14.11
C GLY A 94 20.82 -55.56 -14.90
N ARG A 95 20.69 -56.76 -14.31
CA ARG A 95 20.18 -57.98 -14.99
C ARG A 95 18.72 -58.33 -14.68
N GLY A 96 18.14 -57.76 -13.63
CA GLY A 96 16.76 -57.98 -13.24
C GLY A 96 16.55 -57.96 -11.74
N ASP A 97 15.29 -57.84 -11.33
CA ASP A 97 14.90 -57.45 -9.97
C ASP A 97 14.79 -58.66 -9.03
N LYS A 98 14.62 -59.85 -9.60
CA LYS A 98 14.39 -61.12 -8.90
C LYS A 98 15.71 -61.85 -8.63
N VAL A 99 15.91 -62.27 -7.38
CA VAL A 99 17.10 -63.02 -6.94
C VAL A 99 17.16 -64.43 -7.55
N GLY A 100 16.02 -65.05 -7.83
CA GLY A 100 15.94 -66.37 -8.45
C GLY A 100 16.56 -66.44 -9.86
N LEU A 101 16.69 -65.30 -10.56
CA LEU A 101 17.33 -65.24 -11.89
C LEU A 101 18.84 -65.53 -11.86
N TYR A 102 19.43 -65.52 -10.67
CA TYR A 102 20.86 -65.78 -10.48
C TYR A 102 21.15 -67.26 -10.16
N VAL A 103 20.11 -68.08 -10.00
CA VAL A 103 20.24 -69.54 -9.88
C VAL A 103 20.47 -70.15 -11.26
N LYS A 104 21.31 -71.18 -11.35
CA LYS A 104 21.57 -71.91 -12.60
C LYS A 104 20.26 -72.46 -13.16
N ARG A 105 20.05 -72.31 -14.47
CA ARG A 105 18.84 -72.80 -15.15
C ARG A 105 18.70 -74.31 -14.93
N GLY A 106 17.49 -74.75 -14.56
CA GLY A 106 17.17 -76.14 -14.25
C GLY A 106 17.40 -76.54 -12.79
N CYS A 107 17.95 -75.67 -11.94
CA CYS A 107 18.10 -75.91 -10.52
C CYS A 107 17.03 -75.17 -9.71
N GLN A 108 16.52 -75.79 -8.64
CA GLN A 108 15.53 -75.17 -7.74
C GLN A 108 16.15 -74.21 -6.73
N LYS A 109 17.45 -74.39 -6.44
CA LYS A 109 18.18 -73.62 -5.45
C LYS A 109 19.62 -73.34 -5.90
N GLY A 110 20.11 -72.16 -5.55
CA GLY A 110 21.51 -71.75 -5.71
C GLY A 110 22.10 -71.34 -4.36
N PHE A 111 23.41 -71.47 -4.21
CA PHE A 111 24.12 -71.14 -2.98
C PHE A 111 25.40 -70.38 -3.30
N VAL A 112 25.66 -69.31 -2.56
CA VAL A 112 26.91 -68.56 -2.64
C VAL A 112 27.39 -68.25 -1.23
N GLU A 113 28.69 -68.41 -0.98
CA GLU A 113 29.34 -68.15 0.29
C GLU A 113 30.63 -67.36 0.06
N ILE A 114 30.88 -66.37 0.91
CA ILE A 114 32.07 -65.55 0.91
C ILE A 114 32.66 -65.52 2.31
N GLU A 115 33.95 -65.77 2.38
CA GLU A 115 34.74 -65.63 3.58
C GLU A 115 35.57 -64.36 3.49
N LEU A 116 35.37 -63.45 4.43
CA LEU A 116 36.06 -62.18 4.56
C LEU A 116 37.04 -62.23 5.73
N PHE A 117 38.23 -61.68 5.52
CA PHE A 117 39.21 -61.50 6.57
C PHE A 117 38.76 -60.40 7.54
N LYS A 118 38.72 -60.72 8.84
CA LYS A 118 38.39 -59.78 9.92
C LYS A 118 39.27 -60.06 11.13
N ASN A 119 39.79 -59.00 11.74
CA ASN A 119 40.67 -59.13 12.90
C ASN A 119 39.89 -59.73 14.08
N GLY A 120 40.38 -60.84 14.63
CA GLY A 120 39.68 -61.57 15.71
C GLY A 120 38.71 -62.67 15.26
N GLY A 121 38.63 -62.95 13.95
CA GLY A 121 37.91 -64.10 13.40
C GLY A 121 37.24 -63.78 12.07
N ASN A 122 37.48 -64.62 11.06
CA ASN A 122 36.92 -64.42 9.71
C ASN A 122 35.40 -64.38 9.72
N LEU A 123 34.84 -63.53 8.87
CA LEU A 123 33.40 -63.40 8.66
C LEU A 123 32.98 -64.25 7.46
N VAL A 124 32.15 -65.27 7.71
CA VAL A 124 31.60 -66.13 6.65
C VAL A 124 30.15 -65.74 6.41
N ILE A 125 29.85 -65.26 5.21
CA ILE A 125 28.51 -64.87 4.79
C ILE A 125 28.06 -65.81 3.69
N SER A 126 26.92 -66.46 3.88
CA SER A 126 26.34 -67.36 2.88
C SER A 126 24.90 -66.98 2.58
N ARG A 127 24.50 -67.16 1.32
CA ARG A 127 23.17 -66.85 0.81
C ARG A 127 22.67 -68.02 -0.03
N GLU A 128 21.61 -68.67 0.45
CA GLU A 128 20.87 -69.69 -0.30
C GLU A 128 19.66 -69.02 -0.97
N ILE A 129 19.49 -69.22 -2.27
CA ILE A 129 18.46 -68.58 -3.09
C ILE A 129 17.52 -69.66 -3.61
N HIS A 130 16.23 -69.50 -3.38
CA HIS A 130 15.18 -70.41 -3.81
C HIS A 130 14.41 -69.82 -4.98
N VAL A 131 14.28 -70.58 -6.08
CA VAL A 131 13.65 -70.11 -7.31
C VAL A 131 12.13 -70.02 -7.16
N GLU A 132 11.50 -71.01 -6.52
CA GLU A 132 10.04 -71.17 -6.43
C GLU A 132 9.34 -69.96 -5.80
N ASN A 133 9.90 -69.44 -4.71
CA ASN A 133 9.31 -68.32 -3.94
C ASN A 133 10.12 -67.03 -4.05
N ASN A 134 11.21 -67.03 -4.83
CA ASN A 134 12.14 -65.91 -4.96
C ASN A 134 12.65 -65.38 -3.60
N GLN A 135 12.75 -66.26 -2.59
CA GLN A 135 13.27 -65.94 -1.26
C GLN A 135 14.74 -66.30 -1.16
N SER A 136 15.44 -65.66 -0.22
CA SER A 136 16.81 -66.01 0.12
C SER A 136 16.99 -66.18 1.62
N LEU A 137 17.63 -67.29 2.02
CA LEU A 137 18.08 -67.54 3.38
C LEU A 137 19.47 -66.93 3.55
N TRP A 138 19.64 -66.16 4.63
CA TRP A 138 20.92 -65.56 4.99
C TRP A 138 21.56 -66.36 6.12
N ILE A 139 22.84 -66.68 5.97
CA ILE A 139 23.63 -67.42 6.95
C ILE A 139 24.86 -66.59 7.24
N LEU A 140 25.14 -66.37 8.52
CA LEU A 140 26.27 -65.60 9.01
C LEU A 140 27.03 -66.45 10.04
N ASN A 141 28.30 -66.76 9.77
CA ASN A 141 29.14 -67.63 10.61
C ASN A 141 28.46 -68.97 10.97
N GLY A 142 27.73 -69.56 10.02
CA GLY A 142 27.01 -70.83 10.19
C GLY A 142 25.63 -70.73 10.88
N GLY A 143 25.25 -69.56 11.40
CA GLY A 143 23.92 -69.32 11.99
C GLY A 143 22.96 -68.63 11.01
N ILE A 144 21.67 -68.97 11.06
CA ILE A 144 20.64 -68.25 10.28
C ILE A 144 20.57 -66.80 10.76
N SER A 145 20.61 -65.87 9.81
CA SER A 145 20.59 -64.43 10.06
C SER A 145 19.57 -63.73 9.18
N ASN A 146 19.51 -62.40 9.27
CA ASN A 146 18.69 -61.56 8.40
C ASN A 146 19.58 -60.63 7.57
N GLN A 147 19.02 -60.04 6.51
CA GLN A 147 19.76 -59.15 5.62
C GLN A 147 20.35 -57.93 6.34
N LYS A 148 19.61 -57.33 7.29
CA LYS A 148 20.05 -56.11 8.00
C LYS A 148 21.35 -56.34 8.80
N LYS A 149 21.45 -57.46 9.51
CA LYS A 149 22.68 -57.83 10.24
C LYS A 149 23.86 -58.03 9.29
N VAL A 150 23.63 -58.64 8.13
CA VAL A 150 24.66 -58.79 7.10
C VAL A 150 25.10 -57.41 6.57
N GLU A 151 24.16 -56.50 6.30
CA GLU A 151 24.46 -55.13 5.89
C GLU A 151 25.29 -54.36 6.93
N GLU A 152 24.99 -54.52 8.22
CA GLU A 152 25.74 -53.90 9.32
C GLU A 152 27.19 -54.42 9.39
N GLU A 153 27.40 -55.73 9.31
CA GLU A 153 28.74 -56.33 9.32
C GLU A 153 29.56 -55.95 8.07
N VAL A 154 28.94 -55.96 6.88
CA VAL A 154 29.58 -55.56 5.62
C VAL A 154 29.94 -54.07 5.64
N LYS A 155 29.08 -53.23 6.23
CA LYS A 155 29.34 -51.79 6.43
C LYS A 155 30.46 -51.55 7.44
N ALA A 156 30.55 -52.35 8.50
CA ALA A 156 31.64 -52.26 9.48
C ALA A 156 33.01 -52.54 8.83
N LEU A 157 33.05 -53.41 7.82
CA LEU A 157 34.24 -53.70 7.00
C LEU A 157 34.48 -52.67 5.88
N GLN A 158 33.72 -51.58 5.82
CA GLN A 158 33.82 -50.52 4.79
C GLN A 158 33.65 -51.03 3.34
N ILE A 159 32.82 -52.07 3.16
CA ILE A 159 32.51 -52.60 1.84
C ILE A 159 31.16 -52.04 1.38
N GLN A 160 31.14 -51.30 0.28
CA GLN A 160 29.94 -50.64 -0.27
C GLN A 160 29.64 -51.13 -1.68
N VAL A 161 29.02 -52.31 -1.77
CA VAL A 161 28.60 -52.89 -3.06
C VAL A 161 27.51 -52.09 -3.80
N SER A 162 26.87 -51.13 -3.13
CA SER A 162 25.88 -50.23 -3.75
C SER A 162 26.49 -48.94 -4.31
N ASN A 163 27.75 -48.66 -4.01
CA ASN A 163 28.45 -47.48 -4.46
C ASN A 163 29.24 -47.80 -5.74
N LEU A 164 28.86 -47.16 -6.86
CA LEU A 164 29.49 -47.42 -8.17
C LEU A 164 30.98 -47.05 -8.22
N CYS A 165 31.47 -46.23 -7.28
CA CYS A 165 32.90 -45.90 -7.19
C CYS A 165 33.75 -47.04 -6.62
N GLN A 166 33.17 -47.93 -5.80
CA GLN A 166 33.87 -49.09 -5.22
C GLN A 166 33.50 -50.40 -5.93
N PHE A 167 32.25 -50.52 -6.40
CA PHE A 167 31.75 -51.69 -7.11
C PHE A 167 31.09 -51.28 -8.44
N LEU A 168 31.77 -51.54 -9.55
CA LEU A 168 31.30 -51.19 -10.88
C LEU A 168 30.94 -52.45 -11.69
N PRO A 169 29.66 -52.86 -11.72
CA PRO A 169 29.23 -53.99 -12.54
C PRO A 169 29.17 -53.59 -14.01
N GLN A 170 29.40 -54.57 -14.89
CA GLN A 170 29.50 -54.39 -16.34
C GLN A 170 28.30 -53.62 -16.95
N GLU A 171 27.07 -53.91 -16.51
CA GLU A 171 25.85 -53.27 -17.02
C GLU A 171 25.65 -51.82 -16.54
N LYS A 172 26.38 -51.39 -15.50
CA LYS A 172 26.23 -50.06 -14.86
C LYS A 172 27.35 -49.08 -15.17
N VAL A 173 28.29 -49.45 -16.04
CA VAL A 173 29.37 -48.55 -16.48
C VAL A 173 28.82 -47.26 -17.10
N GLY A 174 27.72 -47.35 -17.87
CA GLY A 174 27.06 -46.18 -18.45
C GLY A 174 26.33 -45.30 -17.43
N GLU A 175 25.88 -45.83 -16.30
CA GLU A 175 25.25 -45.04 -15.22
C GLU A 175 26.30 -44.27 -14.42
N PHE A 176 27.46 -44.87 -14.16
CA PHE A 176 28.58 -44.19 -13.54
C PHE A 176 29.00 -42.94 -14.34
N ALA A 177 29.08 -43.05 -15.66
CA ALA A 177 29.39 -41.91 -16.53
C ALA A 177 28.31 -40.80 -16.56
N LYS A 178 27.07 -41.12 -16.15
CA LYS A 178 25.95 -40.18 -16.09
C LYS A 178 25.81 -39.48 -14.73
N MET A 179 26.55 -39.91 -13.71
CA MET A 179 26.48 -39.30 -12.38
C MET A 179 26.82 -37.81 -12.46
N SER A 180 26.04 -37.00 -11.77
CA SER A 180 26.33 -35.58 -11.62
C SER A 180 27.60 -35.38 -10.81
N LYS A 181 28.23 -34.21 -10.93
CA LYS A 181 29.42 -33.86 -10.13
C LYS A 181 29.15 -33.94 -8.62
N VAL A 182 27.92 -33.68 -8.19
CA VAL A 182 27.51 -33.72 -6.79
C VAL A 182 27.38 -35.17 -6.31
N GLU A 183 26.71 -36.03 -7.08
CA GLU A 183 26.59 -37.46 -6.76
C GLU A 183 27.95 -38.15 -6.79
N LEU A 184 28.81 -37.78 -7.74
CA LEU A 184 30.16 -38.31 -7.83
C LEU A 184 31.00 -37.90 -6.60
N LEU A 185 30.86 -36.66 -6.14
CA LEU A 185 31.52 -36.21 -4.91
C LEU A 185 31.05 -37.02 -3.70
N GLU A 186 29.73 -37.15 -3.50
CA GLU A 186 29.19 -37.93 -2.37
C GLU A 186 29.59 -39.41 -2.43
N ALA A 187 29.58 -40.00 -3.64
CA ALA A 187 29.99 -41.37 -3.85
C ALA A 187 31.48 -41.57 -3.58
N THR A 188 32.31 -40.59 -3.93
CA THR A 188 33.76 -40.58 -3.66
C THR A 188 34.04 -40.42 -2.17
N GLU A 189 33.39 -39.47 -1.49
CA GLU A 189 33.51 -39.26 -0.05
C GLU A 189 33.15 -40.52 0.72
N LYS A 190 32.07 -41.21 0.32
CA LYS A 190 31.68 -42.48 0.93
C LYS A 190 32.68 -43.60 0.67
N SER A 191 33.35 -43.63 -0.48
CA SER A 191 34.23 -44.76 -0.86
C SER A 191 35.67 -44.62 -0.36
N VAL A 192 36.19 -43.39 -0.34
CA VAL A 192 37.61 -43.10 -0.10
C VAL A 192 37.80 -42.26 1.17
N GLY A 193 36.81 -41.46 1.55
CA GLY A 193 36.89 -40.58 2.70
C GLY A 193 36.85 -41.34 4.02
N PRO A 194 37.38 -40.73 5.10
CA PRO A 194 37.08 -41.17 6.47
C PRO A 194 35.57 -41.26 6.71
N PRO A 195 35.09 -42.16 7.58
CA PRO A 195 33.66 -42.31 7.86
C PRO A 195 32.94 -41.00 8.20
N GLU A 196 33.63 -40.09 8.88
CA GLU A 196 33.11 -38.80 9.35
C GLU A 196 32.99 -37.76 8.21
N MET A 197 33.73 -37.91 7.10
CA MET A 197 33.80 -36.90 6.04
C MET A 197 32.43 -36.67 5.39
N TYR A 198 31.71 -37.75 5.07
CA TYR A 198 30.38 -37.66 4.50
C TYR A 198 29.36 -37.12 5.53
N GLU A 199 29.53 -37.45 6.81
CA GLU A 199 28.69 -36.92 7.89
C GLU A 199 28.85 -35.40 8.02
N TYR A 200 30.10 -34.90 8.04
CA TYR A 200 30.37 -33.46 8.05
C TYR A 200 29.81 -32.76 6.82
N HIS A 201 29.91 -33.36 5.63
CA HIS A 201 29.29 -32.78 4.43
C HIS A 201 27.76 -32.70 4.56
N CYS A 202 27.11 -33.71 5.16
CA CYS A 202 25.68 -33.67 5.43
C CYS A 202 25.31 -32.59 6.47
N GLU A 203 26.09 -32.43 7.52
CA GLU A 203 25.92 -31.36 8.51
C GLU A 203 26.06 -29.98 7.88
N LEU A 204 27.06 -29.77 7.02
CA LEU A 204 27.24 -28.52 6.28
C LEU A 204 26.03 -28.17 5.41
N LYS A 205 25.45 -29.16 4.72
CA LYS A 205 24.19 -28.95 3.97
C LYS A 205 23.05 -28.53 4.89
N ASN A 206 22.94 -29.16 6.07
CA ASN A 206 21.93 -28.81 7.06
C ASN A 206 22.13 -27.39 7.61
N PHE A 207 23.37 -27.00 7.92
CA PHE A 207 23.70 -25.64 8.36
C PHE A 207 23.36 -24.61 7.28
N ARG A 208 23.68 -24.88 6.02
CA ARG A 208 23.33 -23.97 4.91
C ARG A 208 21.82 -23.80 4.74
N ASN A 209 21.05 -24.87 4.93
CA ASN A 209 19.59 -24.79 4.89
C ASN A 209 19.05 -23.95 6.06
N LYS A 210 19.56 -24.17 7.27
CA LYS A 210 19.16 -23.42 8.48
C LYS A 210 19.54 -21.95 8.40
N GLU A 211 20.72 -21.62 7.87
CA GLU A 211 21.15 -20.25 7.58
C GLU A 211 20.16 -19.56 6.65
N ARG A 212 19.78 -20.20 5.54
CA ARG A 212 18.82 -19.66 4.57
C ARG A 212 17.44 -19.41 5.20
N GLU A 213 16.97 -20.31 6.07
CA GLU A 213 15.73 -20.12 6.82
C GLU A 213 15.80 -18.91 7.75
N LEU A 214 16.89 -18.79 8.51
CA LEU A 214 17.11 -17.64 9.41
C LEU A 214 17.22 -16.32 8.63
N GLU A 215 17.90 -16.29 7.49
CA GLU A 215 17.95 -15.11 6.62
C GLU A 215 16.55 -14.65 6.18
N ASN A 216 15.67 -15.58 5.84
CA ASN A 216 14.29 -15.26 5.46
C ASN A 216 13.52 -14.67 6.65
N VAL A 217 13.65 -15.27 7.84
CA VAL A 217 13.02 -14.76 9.06
C VAL A 217 13.52 -13.35 9.39
N VAL A 218 14.83 -13.09 9.27
CA VAL A 218 15.40 -11.76 9.50
C VAL A 218 14.83 -10.74 8.51
N LYS A 219 14.75 -11.08 7.21
CA LYS A 219 14.15 -10.19 6.20
C LYS A 219 12.68 -9.89 6.50
N GLU A 220 11.90 -10.89 6.88
CA GLU A 220 10.49 -10.72 7.25
C GLU A 220 10.35 -9.81 8.48
N LYS A 221 11.10 -10.08 9.55
CA LYS A 221 11.08 -9.27 10.78
C LYS A 221 11.53 -7.84 10.53
N ALA A 222 12.56 -7.62 9.70
CA ALA A 222 13.00 -6.29 9.30
C ALA A 222 11.88 -5.53 8.55
N SER A 223 11.20 -6.19 7.60
CA SER A 223 10.08 -5.59 6.88
C SER A 223 8.89 -5.26 7.80
N PHE A 224 8.61 -6.11 8.79
CA PHE A 224 7.58 -5.89 9.77
C PHE A 224 7.91 -4.71 10.69
N LEU A 225 9.16 -4.65 11.17
CA LEU A 225 9.65 -3.54 12.00
C LEU A 225 9.48 -2.20 11.29
N GLU A 226 9.81 -2.14 10.00
CA GLU A 226 9.66 -0.91 9.20
C GLU A 226 8.18 -0.49 9.08
N LYS A 227 7.29 -1.44 8.80
CA LYS A 227 5.83 -1.17 8.80
C LYS A 227 5.32 -0.70 10.17
N ALA A 228 5.81 -1.31 11.26
CA ALA A 228 5.44 -0.93 12.61
C ALA A 228 5.92 0.48 12.97
N LYS A 229 7.15 0.85 12.58
CA LYS A 229 7.70 2.21 12.73
C LYS A 229 6.85 3.24 11.98
N GLN A 230 6.53 2.98 10.71
CA GLN A 230 5.68 3.87 9.91
C GLN A 230 4.29 4.04 10.52
N ARG A 231 3.70 2.96 11.04
CA ARG A 231 2.41 3.02 11.76
C ARG A 231 2.52 3.86 13.03
N ASN A 232 3.58 3.69 13.80
CA ASN A 232 3.82 4.48 15.00
C ASN A 232 3.94 5.97 14.68
N GLU A 233 4.66 6.32 13.61
CA GLU A 233 4.84 7.71 13.19
C GLU A 233 3.51 8.35 12.74
N ARG A 234 2.66 7.60 12.04
CA ARG A 234 1.30 8.07 11.71
C ARG A 234 0.46 8.29 12.97
N ASN A 235 0.49 7.34 13.90
CA ASN A 235 -0.28 7.45 15.14
C ASN A 235 0.16 8.64 16.00
N LYS A 236 1.46 9.02 16.00
CA LYS A 236 1.94 10.22 16.71
C LYS A 236 1.23 11.49 16.23
N ILE A 237 0.97 11.60 14.93
CA ILE A 237 0.27 12.76 14.36
C ILE A 237 -1.15 12.84 14.93
N ASP A 238 -1.86 11.71 14.96
CA ASP A 238 -3.23 11.67 15.48
C ASP A 238 -3.28 11.94 17.00
N VAL A 239 -2.28 11.45 17.74
CA VAL A 239 -2.12 11.76 19.17
C VAL A 239 -1.87 13.26 19.40
N ASN A 240 -1.01 13.89 18.59
CA ASN A 240 -0.78 15.34 18.67
C ASN A 240 -2.06 16.13 18.37
N ARG A 241 -2.81 15.76 17.32
CA ARG A 241 -4.12 16.37 16.99
C ARG A 241 -5.12 16.22 18.14
N TYR A 242 -5.13 15.08 18.82
CA TYR A 242 -5.97 14.88 19.99
C TYR A 242 -5.62 15.86 21.12
N TYR A 243 -4.33 16.03 21.42
CA TYR A 243 -3.89 16.99 22.44
C TYR A 243 -4.15 18.45 22.05
N GLU A 244 -3.98 18.82 20.78
CA GLU A 244 -4.35 20.16 20.28
C GLU A 244 -5.85 20.41 20.43
N LYS A 245 -6.70 19.46 20.02
CA LYS A 245 -8.15 19.53 20.22
C LYS A 245 -8.48 19.72 21.70
N LYS A 246 -7.85 18.96 22.60
CA LYS A 246 -8.07 19.06 24.04
C LYS A 246 -7.71 20.47 24.55
N ARG A 247 -6.56 21.01 24.16
CA ARG A 247 -6.15 22.39 24.51
C ARG A 247 -7.15 23.43 24.01
N HIS A 248 -7.64 23.30 22.78
CA HIS A 248 -8.64 24.22 22.24
C HIS A 248 -9.96 24.15 23.01
N LEU A 249 -10.41 22.94 23.41
CA LEU A 249 -11.58 22.77 24.25
C LEU A 249 -11.40 23.43 25.62
N ASP A 250 -10.26 23.24 26.27
CA ASP A 250 -9.95 23.88 27.56
C ASP A 250 -9.96 25.43 27.44
N VAL A 251 -9.46 25.97 26.33
CA VAL A 251 -9.49 27.42 26.03
C VAL A 251 -10.92 27.90 25.77
N ILE A 252 -11.73 27.15 25.03
CA ILE A 252 -13.14 27.48 24.78
C ILE A 252 -13.89 27.55 26.10
N GLU A 253 -13.76 26.54 26.97
CA GLU A 253 -14.41 26.52 28.28
C GLU A 253 -13.99 27.73 29.15
N LEU A 254 -12.71 28.09 29.11
CA LEU A 254 -12.21 29.28 29.80
C LEU A 254 -12.82 30.58 29.24
N LEU A 255 -12.91 30.70 27.91
CA LEU A 255 -13.47 31.88 27.25
C LEU A 255 -14.98 32.00 27.48
N GLU A 256 -15.72 30.88 27.48
CA GLU A 256 -17.15 30.84 27.83
C GLU A 256 -17.38 31.36 29.25
N LYS A 257 -16.51 31.02 30.21
CA LYS A 257 -16.56 31.57 31.57
C LYS A 257 -16.21 33.07 31.63
N LYS A 258 -15.31 33.55 30.76
CA LYS A 258 -14.91 34.98 30.71
C LYS A 258 -15.91 35.87 29.98
N LYS A 259 -16.68 35.33 29.03
CA LYS A 259 -17.61 36.09 28.19
C LYS A 259 -18.61 36.94 29.03
N PRO A 260 -19.32 36.39 30.04
CA PRO A 260 -20.21 37.18 30.89
C PRO A 260 -19.49 38.31 31.64
N TRP A 261 -18.23 38.11 32.02
CA TRP A 261 -17.44 39.16 32.69
C TRP A 261 -17.16 40.34 31.76
N VAL A 262 -16.81 40.07 30.50
CA VAL A 262 -16.58 41.11 29.50
C VAL A 262 -17.89 41.85 29.19
N GLU A 263 -19.00 41.13 29.04
CA GLU A 263 -20.33 41.73 28.85
C GLU A 263 -20.71 42.63 30.03
N TYR A 264 -20.50 42.16 31.26
CA TYR A 264 -20.69 42.95 32.48
C TYR A 264 -19.80 44.19 32.52
N GLU A 265 -18.50 44.06 32.24
CA GLU A 265 -17.54 45.17 32.26
C GLU A 265 -17.90 46.24 31.22
N THR A 266 -18.37 45.81 30.04
CA THR A 266 -18.80 46.71 28.95
C THR A 266 -20.06 47.46 29.35
N ALA A 267 -21.10 46.76 29.81
CA ALA A 267 -22.34 47.36 30.29
C ALA A 267 -22.11 48.27 31.50
N ARG A 268 -21.18 47.92 32.39
CA ARG A 268 -20.79 48.76 33.54
C ARG A 268 -20.15 50.07 33.06
N LYS A 269 -19.22 50.02 32.09
CA LYS A 269 -18.59 51.23 31.54
C LYS A 269 -19.60 52.13 30.85
N GLU A 270 -20.52 51.56 30.08
CA GLU A 270 -21.63 52.31 29.47
C GLU A 270 -22.53 52.95 30.53
N LEU A 271 -22.89 52.22 31.59
CA LEU A 271 -23.67 52.74 32.70
C LEU A 271 -22.93 53.87 33.43
N GLU A 272 -21.63 53.74 33.65
CA GLU A 272 -20.80 54.78 34.27
C GLU A 272 -20.79 56.06 33.41
N GLY A 273 -20.61 55.92 32.10
CA GLY A 273 -20.69 57.03 31.14
C GLY A 273 -22.05 57.73 31.16
N LEU A 274 -23.14 56.97 31.05
CA LEU A 274 -24.51 57.49 31.11
C LEU A 274 -24.83 58.16 32.46
N LYS A 275 -24.29 57.64 33.57
CA LYS A 275 -24.42 58.30 34.88
C LYS A 275 -23.73 59.66 34.91
N MET A 276 -22.53 59.77 34.34
CA MET A 276 -21.81 61.05 34.25
C MET A 276 -22.59 62.06 33.39
N GLU A 277 -23.08 61.63 32.22
CA GLU A 277 -23.93 62.47 31.36
C GLU A 277 -25.21 62.91 32.06
N ARG A 278 -25.87 62.00 32.78
CA ARG A 278 -27.08 62.31 33.56
C ARG A 278 -26.80 63.36 34.63
N GLU A 279 -25.72 63.22 35.40
CA GLU A 279 -25.37 64.20 36.44
C GLU A 279 -25.02 65.56 35.83
N GLU A 280 -24.34 65.59 34.69
CA GLU A 280 -24.03 66.84 33.99
C GLU A 280 -25.30 67.52 33.45
N ALA A 281 -26.18 66.78 32.78
CA ALA A 281 -27.47 67.28 32.32
C ALA A 281 -28.33 67.78 33.50
N LYS A 282 -28.31 67.09 34.64
CA LYS A 282 -29.01 67.50 35.86
C LYS A 282 -28.46 68.82 36.43
N LYS A 283 -27.13 69.00 36.44
CA LYS A 283 -26.50 70.28 36.82
C LYS A 283 -26.93 71.41 35.89
N GLN A 284 -26.85 71.20 34.57
CA GLN A 284 -27.27 72.16 33.56
C GLN A 284 -28.75 72.54 33.70
N LEU A 285 -29.63 71.56 33.89
CA LEU A 285 -31.05 71.79 34.13
C LEU A 285 -31.29 72.61 35.40
N SER A 286 -30.54 72.34 36.48
CA SER A 286 -30.63 73.12 37.72
C SER A 286 -30.18 74.57 37.53
N ALA A 287 -29.11 74.79 36.77
CA ALA A 287 -28.57 76.12 36.48
C ALA A 287 -29.54 76.92 35.61
N LEU A 288 -30.11 76.29 34.57
CA LEU A 288 -31.14 76.90 33.73
C LEU A 288 -32.40 77.22 34.52
N ARG A 289 -32.85 76.34 35.42
CA ARG A 289 -34.00 76.62 36.31
C ARG A 289 -33.72 77.81 37.23
N GLN A 290 -32.51 77.91 37.80
CA GLN A 290 -32.12 79.06 38.61
C GLN A 290 -32.05 80.35 37.78
N ALA A 291 -31.53 80.29 36.55
CA ALA A 291 -31.48 81.43 35.63
C ALA A 291 -32.87 81.87 35.15
N GLN A 292 -33.81 80.94 34.96
CA GLN A 292 -35.19 81.23 34.57
C GLN A 292 -36.09 81.68 35.74
N ALA A 293 -35.71 81.40 36.98
CA ALA A 293 -36.47 81.80 38.18
C ALA A 293 -36.84 83.30 38.23
N PRO A 294 -35.93 84.27 37.97
CA PRO A 294 -36.30 85.70 37.92
C PRO A 294 -37.26 86.04 36.76
N MET A 295 -37.14 85.36 35.62
CA MET A 295 -38.04 85.59 34.47
C MET A 295 -39.44 85.03 34.74
N LEU A 296 -39.54 83.85 35.35
CA LEU A 296 -40.80 83.27 35.81
C LEU A 296 -41.47 84.16 36.86
N LYS A 297 -40.71 84.71 37.82
CA LYS A 297 -41.24 85.70 38.78
C LYS A 297 -41.77 86.97 38.09
N LYS A 298 -41.10 87.47 37.05
CA LYS A 298 -41.59 88.61 36.25
C LYS A 298 -42.87 88.27 35.50
N ILE A 299 -42.96 87.08 34.88
CA ILE A 299 -44.17 86.62 34.20
C ILE A 299 -45.33 86.51 35.20
N GLN A 300 -45.08 85.97 36.39
CA GLN A 300 -46.09 85.85 37.45
C GLN A 300 -46.57 87.22 37.95
N GLN A 301 -45.66 88.19 38.10
CA GLN A 301 -46.01 89.59 38.43
C GLN A 301 -46.84 90.26 37.34
N ILE A 302 -46.53 90.03 36.06
CA ILE A 302 -47.30 90.55 34.92
C ILE A 302 -48.69 89.90 34.88
N ASP A 303 -48.77 88.59 35.09
CA ASP A 303 -50.04 87.85 35.13
C ASP A 303 -50.95 88.32 36.28
N ASP A 304 -50.37 88.58 37.45
CA ASP A 304 -51.10 89.13 38.60
C ASP A 304 -51.55 90.59 38.38
N GLN A 305 -50.84 91.37 37.54
CA GLN A 305 -51.29 92.70 37.10
C GLN A 305 -52.34 92.64 35.99
N LEU A 306 -52.33 91.60 35.15
CA LEU A 306 -53.31 91.41 34.06
C LEU A 306 -54.66 90.93 34.58
N LYS A 307 -54.71 90.06 35.60
CA LYS A 307 -55.96 89.55 36.19
C LYS A 307 -56.99 90.62 36.56
N PRO A 308 -56.65 91.70 37.30
CA PRO A 308 -57.61 92.77 37.60
C PRO A 308 -58.03 93.56 36.36
N ASN A 309 -57.12 93.77 35.40
CA ASN A 309 -57.44 94.43 34.13
C ASN A 309 -58.37 93.60 33.25
N GLU A 310 -58.16 92.28 33.14
CA GLU A 310 -59.06 91.37 32.44
C GLU A 310 -60.44 91.30 33.10
N ALA A 311 -60.50 91.27 34.44
CA ALA A 311 -61.74 91.33 35.20
C ALA A 311 -62.49 92.66 34.94
N GLN A 312 -61.75 93.78 34.89
CA GLN A 312 -62.31 95.10 34.59
C GLN A 312 -62.82 95.20 33.15
N MET A 313 -62.09 94.60 32.18
CA MET A 313 -62.52 94.51 30.78
C MET A 313 -63.77 93.65 30.61
N LYS A 314 -63.85 92.50 31.28
CA LYS A 314 -65.05 91.65 31.32
C LYS A 314 -66.25 92.39 31.93
N ALA A 315 -66.06 93.11 33.03
CA ALA A 315 -67.12 93.92 33.66
C ALA A 315 -67.62 95.03 32.73
N LYS A 316 -66.72 95.75 32.05
CA LYS A 316 -67.09 96.78 31.06
C LYS A 316 -67.80 96.17 29.84
N THR A 317 -67.39 95.00 29.37
CA THR A 317 -68.04 94.32 28.24
C THR A 317 -69.44 93.83 28.62
N ALA A 318 -69.64 93.36 29.85
CA ALA A 318 -70.96 93.01 30.38
C ALA A 318 -71.87 94.24 30.51
N ALA A 319 -71.37 95.37 31.00
CA ALA A 319 -72.12 96.62 31.08
C ALA A 319 -72.56 97.16 29.70
N ILE A 320 -71.70 97.05 28.69
CA ILE A 320 -72.02 97.41 27.29
C ILE A 320 -73.12 96.50 26.73
N LYS A 321 -73.07 95.19 27.00
CA LYS A 321 -74.12 94.24 26.59
C LYS A 321 -75.46 94.57 27.25
N ASP A 322 -75.48 94.84 28.55
CA ASP A 322 -76.71 95.20 29.27
C ASP A 322 -77.31 96.53 28.79
N ALA A 323 -76.47 97.52 28.49
CA ALA A 323 -76.91 98.79 27.91
C ALA A 323 -77.50 98.60 26.50
N SER A 324 -76.89 97.74 25.67
CA SER A 324 -77.36 97.41 24.33
C SER A 324 -78.74 96.70 24.36
N VAL A 325 -78.96 95.77 25.30
CA VAL A 325 -80.25 95.09 25.48
C VAL A 325 -81.36 96.06 25.93
N LYS A 326 -81.04 96.98 26.86
CA LYS A 326 -81.99 98.02 27.33
C LYS A 326 -82.37 99.02 26.23
N CYS A 327 -81.44 99.39 25.35
CA CYS A 327 -81.75 100.23 24.19
C CYS A 327 -82.68 99.52 23.20
N LYS A 328 -82.47 98.23 22.94
CA LYS A 328 -83.29 97.43 22.02
C LYS A 328 -84.74 97.27 22.52
N GLN A 329 -84.92 97.05 23.83
CA GLN A 329 -86.26 96.95 24.45
C GLN A 329 -87.05 98.27 24.42
N LYS A 330 -86.39 99.43 24.48
CA LYS A 330 -87.07 100.74 24.36
C LYS A 330 -87.43 101.09 22.91
N GLN A 331 -86.65 100.63 21.93
CA GLN A 331 -86.96 100.76 20.50
C GLN A 331 -88.23 99.94 20.14
N ASP A 332 -88.32 98.70 20.63
CA ASP A 332 -89.46 97.80 20.35
C ASP A 332 -90.78 98.25 21.01
N GLN A 333 -90.73 99.04 22.09
CA GLN A 333 -91.91 99.63 22.74
C GLN A 333 -92.45 100.87 21.99
N LEU A 334 -91.60 101.59 21.25
CA LEU A 334 -92.02 102.73 20.41
C LEU A 334 -92.70 102.27 19.12
N ASP A 335 -92.22 101.19 18.49
CA ASP A 335 -92.81 100.63 17.26
C ASP A 335 -94.19 100.01 17.46
N ARG A 336 -94.48 99.50 18.67
CA ARG A 336 -95.81 98.95 19.02
C ARG A 336 -96.86 100.04 19.23
N LYS A 337 -96.49 101.20 19.77
CA LYS A 337 -97.40 102.35 19.95
C LYS A 337 -97.67 103.14 18.66
N HIS A 338 -96.78 103.09 17.68
CA HIS A 338 -96.97 103.75 16.37
C HIS A 338 -97.86 102.97 15.39
N LYS A 339 -98.02 101.64 15.55
CA LYS A 339 -98.81 100.77 14.64
C LYS A 339 -100.32 100.76 14.91
N GLU A 340 -100.78 101.22 16.08
CA GLU A 340 -102.20 101.17 16.48
C GLU A 340 -102.98 102.47 16.12
N ALA A 341 -102.26 103.58 15.83
CA ALA A 341 -102.85 104.89 15.51
C ALA A 341 -103.03 105.19 14.00
N ARG A 342 -102.63 104.30 13.09
CA ARG A 342 -102.63 104.54 11.62
C ARG A 342 -103.61 103.67 10.82
N ARG A 343 -104.60 103.05 11.47
CA ARG A 343 -105.61 102.18 10.81
C ARG A 343 -106.98 102.84 10.56
N ILE A 344 -107.15 104.13 10.84
CA ILE A 344 -108.39 104.89 10.60
C ILE A 344 -108.09 106.20 9.84
N ARG A 345 -107.89 106.09 8.52
CA ARG A 345 -108.31 107.07 7.48
C ARG A 345 -107.82 106.59 6.12
N ARG A 346 -108.82 106.14 5.34
CA ARG A 346 -109.01 106.22 3.88
C ARG A 346 -107.75 106.33 3.00
N GLN A 347 -107.52 105.43 2.05
CA GLN A 347 -108.32 105.20 0.83
C GLN A 347 -108.29 106.44 -0.09
N GLU A 348 -107.95 106.20 -1.36
CA GLU A 348 -107.87 107.14 -2.49
C GLU A 348 -106.57 107.94 -2.64
N THR A 349 -105.56 107.38 -3.33
CA THR A 349 -105.27 107.74 -4.74
C THR A 349 -104.31 106.70 -5.35
N SER A 350 -104.56 106.37 -6.60
CA SER A 350 -103.75 105.62 -7.58
C SER A 350 -103.71 106.51 -8.84
N PRO A 351 -102.83 106.37 -9.85
CA PRO A 351 -101.42 105.92 -9.95
C PRO A 351 -100.56 106.97 -10.74
N ILE A 352 -99.35 106.56 -11.19
CA ILE A 352 -98.36 107.23 -12.10
C ILE A 352 -97.12 107.79 -11.38
N ASP A 353 -96.13 106.92 -11.13
CA ASP A 353 -94.75 107.06 -11.65
C ASP A 353 -93.89 105.81 -11.34
N ASP A 354 -94.46 104.63 -11.62
CA ASP A 354 -93.67 103.55 -12.19
C ASP A 354 -93.16 104.06 -13.54
N ILE A 355 -91.84 104.30 -13.64
CA ILE A 355 -91.01 104.12 -14.85
C ILE A 355 -89.56 104.64 -14.65
N LYS A 356 -89.24 105.45 -13.63
CA LYS A 356 -87.89 106.06 -13.56
C LYS A 356 -86.80 105.40 -12.74
N GLN A 357 -87.04 104.31 -11.99
CA GLN A 357 -85.92 103.70 -11.26
C GLN A 357 -85.93 102.17 -11.18
N ASN A 358 -86.44 101.55 -12.23
CA ASN A 358 -86.22 100.12 -12.52
C ASN A 358 -84.93 99.86 -13.31
N LEU A 359 -83.94 100.77 -13.26
CA LEU A 359 -82.68 100.63 -14.00
C LEU A 359 -81.42 100.64 -13.13
N ARG A 360 -81.54 100.69 -11.81
CA ARG A 360 -80.35 100.74 -10.95
C ARG A 360 -80.36 99.75 -9.79
N LEU A 361 -80.02 98.52 -10.16
CA LEU A 361 -79.14 97.67 -9.37
C LEU A 361 -79.87 96.84 -8.29
N LYS A 362 -80.44 95.64 -8.47
CA LYS A 362 -80.35 94.59 -9.51
C LYS A 362 -78.94 94.25 -10.03
N GLN A 363 -77.89 94.82 -9.44
CA GLN A 363 -76.48 94.54 -9.70
C GLN A 363 -75.68 94.28 -8.41
N THR A 364 -76.28 94.42 -7.23
CA THR A 364 -75.59 94.19 -5.94
C THR A 364 -76.09 92.96 -5.18
N GLU A 365 -77.11 92.26 -5.68
CA GLU A 365 -77.62 91.03 -5.05
C GLU A 365 -76.96 89.75 -5.60
N GLU A 366 -76.09 89.85 -6.60
CA GLU A 366 -75.47 88.68 -7.26
C GLU A 366 -73.98 88.46 -6.86
N GLU A 367 -73.33 89.43 -6.19
CA GLU A 367 -71.88 89.36 -5.92
C GLU A 367 -71.48 88.65 -4.61
N ASP A 368 -72.38 88.45 -3.64
CA ASP A 368 -71.99 87.93 -2.32
C ASP A 368 -72.30 86.44 -2.09
N HIS A 369 -73.20 85.86 -2.91
CA HIS A 369 -73.45 84.41 -2.89
C HIS A 369 -72.32 83.60 -3.58
N GLN A 370 -71.51 84.24 -4.45
CA GLN A 370 -70.45 83.58 -5.20
C GLN A 370 -69.12 83.46 -4.43
N LYS A 371 -68.88 84.30 -3.40
CA LYS A 371 -67.62 84.27 -2.62
C LYS A 371 -67.58 83.14 -1.58
N ARG A 372 -68.72 82.71 -1.05
CA ARG A 372 -68.77 81.59 -0.07
C ARG A 372 -68.67 80.21 -0.71
N ILE A 373 -69.01 80.06 -2.00
CA ILE A 373 -68.88 78.79 -2.73
C ILE A 373 -67.42 78.55 -3.18
N ASN A 374 -66.65 79.60 -3.49
CA ASN A 374 -65.26 79.48 -3.92
C ASN A 374 -64.29 79.05 -2.79
N ASN A 375 -64.53 79.46 -1.54
CA ASN A 375 -63.67 79.06 -0.43
C ASN A 375 -63.86 77.60 0.01
N THR A 376 -65.08 77.06 -0.11
CA THR A 376 -65.35 75.64 0.17
C THR A 376 -64.89 74.73 -0.98
N ARG A 377 -64.81 75.26 -2.23
CA ARG A 377 -64.20 74.54 -3.36
C ARG A 377 -62.66 74.44 -3.24
N ARG A 378 -61.98 75.48 -2.72
CA ARG A 378 -60.52 75.43 -2.48
C ARG A 378 -60.10 74.40 -1.43
N THR A 379 -60.84 74.23 -0.34
CA THR A 379 -60.54 73.20 0.67
C THR A 379 -60.77 71.77 0.17
N ILE A 380 -61.64 71.56 -0.82
CA ILE A 380 -61.80 70.26 -1.49
C ILE A 380 -60.70 70.02 -2.54
N GLU A 381 -60.22 71.06 -3.21
CA GLU A 381 -59.08 70.98 -4.15
C GLU A 381 -57.76 70.72 -3.42
N ASP A 382 -57.53 71.35 -2.26
CA ASP A 382 -56.31 71.18 -1.47
C ASP A 382 -56.24 69.77 -0.83
N LEU A 383 -57.37 69.22 -0.36
CA LEU A 383 -57.46 67.84 0.12
C LEU A 383 -57.40 66.79 -1.01
N LYS A 384 -57.81 67.14 -2.24
CA LYS A 384 -57.54 66.33 -3.44
C LYS A 384 -56.06 66.40 -3.86
N SER A 385 -55.37 67.52 -3.61
CA SER A 385 -53.95 67.68 -3.92
C SER A 385 -53.02 66.93 -2.96
N GLU A 386 -53.44 66.73 -1.69
CA GLU A 386 -52.71 65.86 -0.75
C GLU A 386 -53.00 64.37 -0.98
N LEU A 387 -54.20 64.01 -1.44
CA LEU A 387 -54.50 62.63 -1.88
C LEU A 387 -53.80 62.27 -3.20
N ALA A 388 -53.54 63.26 -4.07
CA ALA A 388 -52.75 63.09 -5.30
C ALA A 388 -51.23 62.97 -5.03
N LYS A 389 -50.76 63.23 -3.80
CA LYS A 389 -49.34 63.03 -3.40
C LYS A 389 -49.09 61.72 -2.64
N ILE A 390 -50.10 60.84 -2.54
CA ILE A 390 -49.95 59.44 -2.09
C ILE A 390 -50.61 58.48 -3.11
N SER A 391 -50.32 58.70 -4.40
CA SER A 391 -50.56 57.71 -5.45
C SER A 391 -49.56 57.87 -6.58
N ASP A 392 -48.28 57.97 -6.21
CA ASP A 392 -47.15 57.63 -7.06
C ASP A 392 -46.24 56.71 -6.23
N GLN A 393 -46.68 55.46 -6.06
CA GLN A 393 -45.69 54.41 -6.20
C GLN A 393 -45.75 54.02 -7.68
N PRO A 394 -44.62 54.04 -8.41
CA PRO A 394 -44.62 53.51 -9.76
C PRO A 394 -45.17 52.09 -9.64
N ASP A 395 -46.04 51.70 -10.57
CA ASP A 395 -46.41 50.31 -10.75
C ASP A 395 -45.08 49.53 -10.73
N VAL A 396 -44.81 48.84 -9.62
CA VAL A 396 -43.55 48.11 -9.45
C VAL A 396 -43.66 46.81 -10.24
N THR A 397 -44.83 46.48 -10.79
CA THR A 397 -45.10 45.27 -11.57
C THR A 397 -44.24 45.15 -12.83
N PRO A 398 -43.93 46.19 -13.63
CA PRO A 398 -42.98 46.13 -14.74
C PRO A 398 -41.53 46.00 -14.26
N GLN A 399 -41.15 46.60 -13.14
CA GLN A 399 -39.80 46.47 -12.55
C GLN A 399 -39.61 45.11 -11.86
N ILE A 400 -40.64 44.58 -11.20
CA ILE A 400 -40.72 43.23 -10.65
C ILE A 400 -40.76 42.21 -11.78
N ASN A 401 -41.48 42.46 -12.88
CA ASN A 401 -41.48 41.59 -14.05
C ASN A 401 -40.15 41.64 -14.79
N ALA A 402 -39.49 42.80 -14.89
CA ALA A 402 -38.13 42.91 -15.42
C ALA A 402 -37.14 42.16 -14.53
N VAL A 403 -37.18 42.37 -13.21
CA VAL A 403 -36.35 41.63 -12.24
C VAL A 403 -36.66 40.14 -12.24
N ASN A 404 -37.92 39.72 -12.43
CA ASN A 404 -38.30 38.31 -12.54
C ASN A 404 -37.89 37.70 -13.89
N MET A 405 -37.89 38.47 -14.99
CA MET A 405 -37.32 38.04 -16.27
C MET A 405 -35.80 37.91 -16.17
N GLU A 406 -35.13 38.86 -15.51
CA GLU A 406 -33.69 38.79 -15.22
C GLU A 406 -33.39 37.63 -14.28
N LEU A 407 -34.20 37.40 -13.25
CA LEU A 407 -34.08 36.26 -12.33
C LEU A 407 -34.28 34.94 -13.07
N ARG A 408 -35.26 34.83 -13.97
CA ARG A 408 -35.45 33.65 -14.82
C ARG A 408 -34.29 33.46 -15.80
N ARG A 409 -33.77 34.54 -16.39
CA ARG A 409 -32.61 34.50 -17.28
C ARG A 409 -31.36 34.04 -16.52
N ILE A 410 -31.11 34.59 -15.33
CA ILE A 410 -30.03 34.18 -14.42
C ILE A 410 -30.23 32.74 -13.94
N GLN A 411 -31.47 32.30 -13.70
CA GLN A 411 -31.75 30.90 -13.34
C GLN A 411 -31.48 29.93 -14.50
N VAL A 412 -31.82 30.30 -15.73
CA VAL A 412 -31.52 29.52 -16.93
C VAL A 412 -30.02 29.50 -17.21
N GLU A 413 -29.33 30.63 -17.09
CA GLU A 413 -27.87 30.68 -17.20
C GLU A 413 -27.19 29.91 -16.08
N ARG A 414 -27.67 29.99 -14.84
CA ARG A 414 -27.19 29.19 -13.72
C ARG A 414 -27.38 27.69 -13.97
N ALA A 415 -28.55 27.28 -14.47
CA ALA A 415 -28.81 25.88 -14.82
C ALA A 415 -27.88 25.40 -15.96
N LYS A 416 -27.61 26.26 -16.94
CA LYS A 416 -26.66 25.99 -18.02
C LYS A 416 -25.22 25.83 -17.49
N ILE A 417 -24.77 26.77 -16.65
CA ILE A 417 -23.46 26.74 -16.00
C ILE A 417 -23.35 25.53 -15.06
N GLU A 418 -24.40 25.16 -14.32
CA GLU A 418 -24.42 23.97 -13.47
C GLU A 418 -24.35 22.68 -14.30
N GLY A 419 -25.00 22.64 -15.47
CA GLY A 419 -24.87 21.57 -16.46
C GLY A 419 -23.43 21.44 -16.99
N GLU A 420 -22.86 22.55 -17.48
CA GLU A 420 -21.47 22.60 -17.95
C GLU A 420 -20.48 22.20 -16.84
N ARG A 421 -20.72 22.62 -15.59
CA ARG A 421 -19.90 22.24 -14.44
C ARG A 421 -20.02 20.76 -14.08
N ALA A 422 -21.19 20.15 -14.30
CA ALA A 422 -21.39 18.72 -14.11
C ALA A 422 -20.68 17.91 -15.19
N ASP A 423 -20.73 18.36 -16.45
CA ASP A 423 -20.04 17.70 -17.56
C ASP A 423 -18.52 17.84 -17.44
N LEU A 424 -17.99 19.03 -17.12
CA LEU A 424 -16.57 19.23 -16.83
C LEU A 424 -16.09 18.39 -15.63
N ARG A 425 -16.94 18.16 -14.62
CA ARG A 425 -16.62 17.24 -13.52
C ARG A 425 -16.52 15.79 -14.00
N ARG A 426 -17.47 15.32 -14.81
CA ARG A 426 -17.42 13.96 -15.38
C ARG A 426 -16.18 13.77 -16.25
N GLU A 427 -15.84 14.77 -17.05
CA GLU A 427 -14.65 14.74 -17.89
C GLU A 427 -13.37 14.74 -17.05
N GLY A 428 -13.32 15.55 -15.99
CA GLY A 428 -12.24 15.54 -15.00
C GLY A 428 -12.11 14.19 -14.26
N ASP A 429 -13.23 13.58 -13.88
CA ASP A 429 -13.25 12.26 -13.24
C ASP A 429 -12.77 11.16 -14.20
N ASN A 430 -13.15 11.22 -15.48
CA ASN A 430 -12.67 10.32 -16.52
C ASN A 430 -11.16 10.48 -16.76
N ILE A 431 -10.67 11.70 -16.94
CA ILE A 431 -9.24 11.98 -17.11
C ILE A 431 -8.44 11.51 -15.88
N ASN A 432 -8.98 11.71 -14.67
CA ASN A 432 -8.34 11.25 -13.44
C ASN A 432 -8.34 9.72 -13.33
N ALA A 433 -9.40 9.04 -13.79
CA ALA A 433 -9.44 7.58 -13.87
C ALA A 433 -8.43 7.04 -14.89
N GLU A 434 -8.33 7.65 -16.07
CA GLU A 434 -7.33 7.31 -17.08
C GLU A 434 -5.91 7.55 -16.59
N SER A 435 -5.65 8.70 -15.96
CA SER A 435 -4.36 9.02 -15.34
C SER A 435 -3.98 7.99 -14.28
N LYS A 436 -4.91 7.61 -13.39
CA LYS A 436 -4.69 6.55 -12.40
C LYS A 436 -4.41 5.19 -13.06
N MET A 437 -5.09 4.85 -14.15
CA MET A 437 -4.80 3.61 -14.90
C MET A 437 -3.41 3.65 -15.55
N LEU A 438 -3.05 4.76 -16.19
CA LEU A 438 -1.73 4.94 -16.81
C LEU A 438 -0.61 4.92 -15.78
N VAL A 439 -0.79 5.56 -14.62
CA VAL A 439 0.16 5.53 -13.50
C VAL A 439 0.32 4.11 -12.94
N ARG A 440 -0.78 3.36 -12.78
CA ARG A 440 -0.71 1.94 -12.40
C ARG A 440 0.07 1.12 -13.43
N ARG A 441 -0.25 1.30 -14.72
CA ARG A 441 0.42 0.60 -15.83
C ARG A 441 1.92 0.93 -15.90
N LEU A 442 2.31 2.18 -15.66
CA LEU A 442 3.70 2.60 -15.54
C LEU A 442 4.37 1.94 -14.34
N LYS A 443 3.71 1.90 -13.19
CA LYS A 443 4.24 1.24 -11.99
C LYS A 443 4.44 -0.26 -12.20
N ASP A 444 3.52 -0.93 -12.88
CA ASP A 444 3.61 -2.35 -13.20
C ASP A 444 4.75 -2.64 -14.19
N MET A 445 4.91 -1.80 -15.22
CA MET A 445 6.05 -1.89 -16.15
C MET A 445 7.39 -1.66 -15.42
N ASN A 446 7.45 -0.66 -14.55
CA ASN A 446 8.67 -0.34 -13.79
C ASN A 446 9.01 -1.47 -12.81
N ASN A 447 8.01 -2.07 -12.17
CA ASN A 447 8.19 -3.25 -11.32
C ASN A 447 8.74 -4.45 -12.09
N MET A 448 8.23 -4.72 -13.31
CA MET A 448 8.75 -5.81 -14.16
C MET A 448 10.20 -5.55 -14.60
N MET A 449 10.53 -4.32 -14.99
CA MET A 449 11.87 -3.94 -15.39
C MET A 449 12.86 -4.10 -14.22
N ASN A 450 12.49 -3.60 -13.04
CA ASN A 450 13.28 -3.75 -11.81
C ASN A 450 13.46 -5.23 -11.43
N ALA A 451 12.43 -6.06 -11.59
CA ALA A 451 12.52 -7.49 -11.31
C ALA A 451 13.48 -8.22 -12.26
N LYS A 452 13.51 -7.84 -13.55
CA LYS A 452 14.46 -8.38 -14.53
C LYS A 452 15.89 -7.92 -14.27
N GLU A 453 16.06 -6.66 -13.90
CA GLU A 453 17.36 -6.09 -13.53
C GLU A 453 17.93 -6.73 -12.25
N GLU A 454 17.09 -6.99 -11.26
CA GLU A 454 17.47 -7.68 -10.02
C GLU A 454 17.91 -9.13 -10.31
N LYS A 455 17.21 -9.83 -11.20
CA LYS A 455 17.62 -11.17 -11.66
C LYS A 455 18.98 -11.14 -12.37
N LEU A 456 19.25 -10.11 -13.19
CA LEU A 456 20.56 -9.93 -13.83
C LEU A 456 21.64 -9.69 -12.78
N ARG A 457 21.38 -8.80 -11.81
CA ARG A 457 22.31 -8.49 -10.71
C ARG A 457 22.67 -9.72 -9.88
N GLY A 458 21.68 -10.55 -9.55
CA GLY A 458 21.90 -11.76 -8.73
C GLY A 458 22.68 -12.86 -9.44
N ARG A 459 22.58 -12.97 -10.77
CA ARG A 459 23.26 -14.03 -11.55
C ARG A 459 24.59 -13.58 -12.18
N HIS A 460 24.68 -12.33 -12.61
CA HIS A 460 25.85 -11.77 -13.31
C HIS A 460 26.08 -10.31 -12.91
N ARG A 461 26.84 -10.15 -11.85
CA ARG A 461 27.15 -8.84 -11.27
C ARG A 461 27.92 -7.93 -12.23
N ASP A 462 28.83 -8.50 -13.02
CA ASP A 462 29.67 -7.76 -13.97
C ASP A 462 28.85 -7.18 -15.13
N THR A 463 27.91 -7.97 -15.67
CA THR A 463 26.98 -7.48 -16.71
C THR A 463 26.07 -6.39 -16.16
N HIS A 464 25.65 -6.50 -14.89
CA HIS A 464 24.87 -5.45 -14.24
C HIS A 464 25.70 -4.17 -13.99
N ALA A 465 26.98 -4.30 -13.62
CA ALA A 465 27.89 -3.16 -13.48
C ALA A 465 28.12 -2.46 -14.83
N ALA A 466 28.34 -3.23 -15.90
CA ALA A 466 28.44 -2.73 -17.27
C ALA A 466 27.16 -1.99 -17.72
N LEU A 467 25.97 -2.53 -17.36
CA LEU A 467 24.69 -1.89 -17.62
C LEU A 467 24.53 -0.56 -16.87
N GLN A 468 24.91 -0.53 -15.58
CA GLN A 468 24.86 0.68 -14.77
C GLN A 468 25.82 1.75 -15.29
N TRP A 469 27.01 1.34 -15.73
CA TRP A 469 27.96 2.22 -16.40
C TRP A 469 27.41 2.75 -17.73
N LEU A 470 26.81 1.88 -18.56
CA LEU A 470 26.16 2.28 -19.81
C LEU A 470 25.10 3.36 -19.59
N ARG A 471 24.22 3.17 -18.59
CA ARG A 471 23.14 4.11 -18.28
C ARG A 471 23.67 5.47 -17.83
N LYS A 472 24.77 5.51 -17.08
CA LYS A 472 25.43 6.77 -16.65
C LYS A 472 26.15 7.48 -17.78
N ASN A 473 26.65 6.74 -18.77
CA ASN A 473 27.52 7.25 -19.82
C ASN A 473 26.90 7.19 -21.22
N ARG A 474 25.56 7.16 -21.32
CA ARG A 474 24.86 7.10 -22.62
C ARG A 474 25.26 8.23 -23.58
N GLY A 475 25.60 9.41 -23.05
CA GLY A 475 26.03 10.55 -23.85
C GLY A 475 27.40 10.39 -24.54
N LEU A 476 28.17 9.33 -24.25
CA LEU A 476 29.45 9.05 -24.88
C LEU A 476 29.33 8.35 -26.24
N PHE A 477 28.14 7.87 -26.60
CA PHE A 477 27.88 7.09 -27.81
C PHE A 477 27.14 7.94 -28.85
N GLU A 478 27.53 7.80 -30.11
CA GLU A 478 26.91 8.54 -31.21
C GLU A 478 25.68 7.82 -31.78
N GLY A 479 25.66 6.49 -31.74
CA GLY A 479 24.55 5.64 -32.14
C GLY A 479 23.71 5.14 -30.96
N ASN A 480 22.55 4.55 -31.27
CA ASN A 480 21.71 3.98 -30.22
C ASN A 480 22.35 2.69 -29.68
N VAL A 481 22.45 2.60 -28.35
CA VAL A 481 22.93 1.41 -27.65
C VAL A 481 21.75 0.76 -26.94
N HIS A 482 21.48 -0.49 -27.29
CA HIS A 482 20.44 -1.30 -26.67
C HIS A 482 21.02 -2.10 -25.50
N GLU A 483 20.30 -2.01 -24.37
CA GLU A 483 20.57 -2.77 -23.16
C GLU A 483 20.42 -4.29 -23.41
N PRO A 484 20.88 -5.15 -22.47
CA PRO A 484 20.81 -6.59 -22.63
C PRO A 484 19.41 -7.08 -23.05
N MET A 485 19.35 -7.99 -24.02
CA MET A 485 18.07 -8.42 -24.64
C MET A 485 17.03 -8.85 -23.62
N MET A 486 17.44 -9.52 -22.54
CA MET A 486 16.54 -9.95 -21.46
C MET A 486 15.79 -8.78 -20.77
N LEU A 487 16.34 -7.56 -20.79
CA LEU A 487 15.71 -6.36 -20.24
C LEU A 487 14.79 -5.68 -21.25
N VAL A 488 15.15 -5.70 -22.53
CA VAL A 488 14.46 -4.96 -23.59
C VAL A 488 13.32 -5.76 -24.21
N VAL A 489 13.47 -7.07 -24.33
CA VAL A 489 12.48 -7.95 -24.98
C VAL A 489 11.39 -8.35 -23.98
N ASN A 490 10.14 -8.05 -24.35
CA ASN A 490 8.95 -8.47 -23.60
C ASN A 490 8.06 -9.36 -24.47
N VAL A 491 7.74 -10.55 -23.97
CA VAL A 491 6.81 -11.46 -24.65
C VAL A 491 5.37 -11.03 -24.37
N LYS A 492 4.53 -10.93 -25.41
CA LYS A 492 3.13 -10.47 -25.30
C LYS A 492 2.32 -11.26 -24.27
N ASN A 493 2.54 -12.58 -24.20
CA ASN A 493 1.97 -13.43 -23.16
C ASN A 493 3.09 -13.91 -22.20
N PRO A 494 3.06 -13.50 -20.91
CA PRO A 494 4.04 -13.92 -19.91
C PRO A 494 4.15 -15.45 -19.75
N GLU A 495 3.08 -16.21 -19.99
CA GLU A 495 3.10 -17.68 -19.88
C GLU A 495 4.02 -18.33 -20.92
N PHE A 496 4.22 -17.66 -22.05
CA PHE A 496 5.10 -18.13 -23.12
C PHE A 496 6.54 -17.67 -22.98
N ALA A 497 6.84 -16.77 -22.03
CA ALA A 497 8.19 -16.25 -21.81
C ALA A 497 9.19 -17.38 -21.49
N LYS A 498 8.76 -18.38 -20.72
CA LYS A 498 9.59 -19.56 -20.39
C LYS A 498 10.05 -20.34 -21.62
N TYR A 499 9.24 -20.39 -22.68
CA TYR A 499 9.61 -21.09 -23.91
C TYR A 499 10.62 -20.27 -24.71
N VAL A 500 10.42 -18.96 -24.82
CA VAL A 500 11.36 -18.08 -25.55
C VAL A 500 12.72 -18.01 -24.85
N GLU A 501 12.73 -17.81 -23.53
CA GLU A 501 13.96 -17.74 -22.73
C GLU A 501 14.74 -19.06 -22.71
N ASN A 502 14.06 -20.21 -22.85
CA ASN A 502 14.74 -21.51 -22.91
C ASN A 502 15.38 -21.81 -24.28
N HIS A 503 14.94 -21.15 -25.36
CA HIS A 503 15.49 -21.38 -26.71
C HIS A 503 16.63 -20.42 -27.07
N ILE A 504 16.75 -19.28 -26.38
CA ILE A 504 17.85 -18.34 -26.59
C ILE A 504 18.95 -18.65 -25.57
N PRO A 505 20.20 -18.93 -26.01
CA PRO A 505 21.31 -19.11 -25.09
C PRO A 505 21.43 -17.93 -24.12
N PHE A 506 21.67 -18.22 -22.85
CA PHE A 506 21.74 -17.18 -21.82
C PHE A 506 22.83 -16.14 -22.11
N HIS A 507 23.90 -16.54 -22.79
CA HIS A 507 24.97 -15.63 -23.25
C HIS A 507 24.45 -14.53 -24.19
N ASP A 508 23.51 -14.87 -25.07
CA ASP A 508 22.95 -13.92 -26.04
C ASP A 508 21.90 -13.04 -25.38
N LEU A 509 21.12 -13.60 -24.44
CA LEU A 509 20.16 -12.83 -23.63
C LEU A 509 20.80 -11.68 -22.84
N ARG A 510 22.08 -11.83 -22.46
CA ARG A 510 22.84 -10.80 -21.73
C ARG A 510 23.66 -9.86 -22.62
N ALA A 511 23.64 -10.05 -23.94
CA ALA A 511 24.45 -9.28 -24.88
C ALA A 511 23.88 -7.86 -25.07
N PHE A 512 24.78 -6.87 -25.11
CA PHE A 512 24.47 -5.49 -25.49
C PHE A 512 24.52 -5.38 -27.02
N VAL A 513 23.59 -4.61 -27.61
CA VAL A 513 23.53 -4.43 -29.07
C VAL A 513 23.79 -2.97 -29.40
N PHE A 514 24.80 -2.73 -30.24
CA PHE A 514 25.23 -1.40 -30.67
C PHE A 514 24.86 -1.21 -32.14
N GLN A 515 24.34 -0.03 -32.49
CA GLN A 515 24.08 0.31 -33.89
C GLN A 515 25.37 0.60 -34.68
N ARG A 516 26.41 1.10 -34.00
CA ARG A 516 27.70 1.45 -34.63
C ARG A 516 28.82 0.62 -34.03
N LYS A 517 29.77 0.24 -34.87
CA LYS A 517 30.95 -0.54 -34.47
C LYS A 517 31.87 0.26 -33.54
N ASP A 518 32.05 1.55 -33.81
CA ASP A 518 32.92 2.43 -33.01
C ASP A 518 32.42 2.55 -31.56
N ASP A 519 31.09 2.64 -31.37
CA ASP A 519 30.46 2.68 -30.05
C ASP A 519 30.66 1.37 -29.27
N MET A 520 30.63 0.23 -29.97
CA MET A 520 30.91 -1.09 -29.38
C MET A 520 32.36 -1.18 -28.91
N GLU A 521 33.33 -0.78 -29.74
CA GLU A 521 34.76 -0.80 -29.39
C GLU A 521 35.06 0.13 -28.21
N LYS A 522 34.45 1.32 -28.20
CA LYS A 522 34.53 2.27 -27.09
C LYS A 522 33.94 1.71 -25.80
N PHE A 523 32.75 1.11 -25.87
CA PHE A 523 32.13 0.45 -24.71
C PHE A 523 33.00 -0.68 -24.15
N MET A 524 33.53 -1.54 -25.02
CA MET A 524 34.38 -2.67 -24.60
C MET A 524 35.67 -2.20 -23.91
N THR A 525 36.24 -1.08 -24.37
CA THR A 525 37.46 -0.50 -23.80
C THR A 525 37.19 0.08 -22.41
N GLU A 526 36.19 0.96 -22.31
CA GLU A 526 35.83 1.65 -21.06
C GLU A 526 35.31 0.68 -19.98
N VAL A 527 34.45 -0.26 -20.36
CA VAL A 527 33.86 -1.22 -19.42
C VAL A 527 34.89 -2.24 -18.94
N ARG A 528 35.87 -2.63 -19.76
CA ARG A 528 36.98 -3.48 -19.27
C ARG A 528 37.70 -2.79 -18.13
N VAL A 529 38.05 -1.51 -18.26
CA VAL A 529 38.75 -0.77 -17.20
C VAL A 529 37.93 -0.75 -15.92
N VAL A 530 36.61 -0.53 -16.03
CA VAL A 530 35.68 -0.47 -14.88
C VAL A 530 35.46 -1.82 -14.21
N LEU A 531 35.55 -2.94 -14.94
CA LEU A 531 35.35 -4.29 -14.40
C LEU A 531 36.62 -4.97 -13.89
N THR A 532 37.81 -4.39 -14.16
CA THR A 532 39.11 -4.96 -13.72
C THR A 532 39.63 -4.29 -12.43
N VAL A 533 38.88 -3.33 -11.89
CA VAL A 533 39.07 -2.69 -10.57
C VAL A 533 38.02 -3.23 -9.62
#